data_AF-A0A4R2QUE9-F1
#
_entry.id   AF-A0A4R2QUE9-F1
#
_cell.length_a   1.000
_cell.length_b   1.000
_cell.length_c   1.000
_cell.angle_alpha   90.00
_cell.angle_beta   90.00
_cell.angle_gamma   90.00
#
_symmetry.space_group_name_H-M   'P 1'
#
loop_
_entity.id
_entity.type
_entity.pdbx_description
1 polymer ?
#
loop_
_entity_poly.entity_id
_entity_poly.type
_entity_poly.pdbx_seq_one_letter_code
_entity_poly.pdbx_strand_id
1 'polypeptide(L)'
;MTAVAIELTSAQTKELRDLLKETAAEGRGLVRSANDGYAGVVGASWIGPAALAGLGKNDELMEHWNNSLQPILDELEVAILGTEGNMEAMEDEGVNLHNTVSPDGGGFGNFARLA
;
A
#
# COMPACT_ATOMS: atom_id res chain seq x y z
N MET A 1 -1.68 15.82 21.87
CA MET A 1 -2.29 16.23 20.59
C MET A 1 -2.97 15.00 20.04
N THR A 2 -4.30 14.97 20.01
CA THR A 2 -5.05 13.92 19.32
C THR A 2 -4.93 14.18 17.83
N ALA A 3 -4.32 13.27 17.09
CA ALA A 3 -4.32 13.34 15.63
C ALA A 3 -5.78 13.42 15.17
N VAL A 4 -6.13 14.48 14.44
CA VAL A 4 -7.41 14.57 13.75
C VAL A 4 -7.38 13.45 12.72
N ALA A 5 -8.26 12.45 12.87
CA ALA A 5 -8.43 11.42 11.85
C ALA A 5 -8.95 12.12 10.59
N ILE A 6 -8.10 12.24 9.58
CA ILE A 6 -8.53 12.66 8.25
C ILE A 6 -9.24 11.45 7.66
N GLU A 7 -10.57 11.52 7.53
CA GLU A 7 -11.34 10.50 6.80
C GLU A 7 -10.99 10.61 5.32
N LEU A 8 -10.25 9.62 4.82
CA LEU A 8 -9.99 9.46 3.39
C LEU A 8 -11.21 8.81 2.74
N THR A 9 -11.59 9.29 1.56
CA THR A 9 -12.57 8.60 0.72
C THR A 9 -11.96 7.35 0.10
N SER A 10 -12.79 6.38 -0.32
CA SER A 10 -12.34 5.16 -1.03
C SER A 10 -11.44 5.49 -2.23
N ALA A 11 -11.75 6.57 -2.97
CA ALA A 11 -10.92 7.03 -4.10
C ALA A 11 -9.53 7.52 -3.65
N GLN A 12 -9.46 8.32 -2.57
CA GLN A 12 -8.18 8.82 -2.05
C GLN A 12 -7.32 7.69 -1.46
N THR A 13 -7.95 6.68 -0.87
CA THR A 13 -7.27 5.48 -0.36
C THR A 13 -6.65 4.68 -1.51
N LYS A 14 -7.38 4.53 -2.63
CA LYS A 14 -6.90 3.87 -3.86
C LYS A 14 -5.72 4.63 -4.48
N GLU A 15 -5.83 5.95 -4.61
CA GLU A 15 -4.72 6.80 -5.10
C GLU A 15 -3.47 6.67 -4.23
N LEU A 16 -3.62 6.66 -2.90
CA LEU A 16 -2.50 6.51 -1.98
C LEU A 16 -1.82 5.14 -2.12
N ARG A 17 -2.60 4.07 -2.26
CA ARG A 17 -2.08 2.72 -2.51
C ARG A 17 -1.29 2.65 -3.81
N ASP A 18 -1.84 3.22 -4.88
CA ASP A 18 -1.22 3.17 -6.20
C ASP A 18 0.09 3.99 -6.21
N LEU A 19 0.13 5.14 -5.52
CA LEU A 19 1.35 5.92 -5.30
C LEU A 19 2.43 5.11 -4.57
N LEU A 20 2.06 4.37 -3.52
CA LEU A 20 3.01 3.56 -2.75
C LEU A 20 3.58 2.41 -3.59
N LYS A 21 2.74 1.75 -4.40
CA LYS A 21 3.17 0.71 -5.34
C LYS A 21 4.16 1.23 -6.37
N GLU A 22 3.84 2.37 -6.97
CA GLU A 22 4.71 3.03 -7.94
C GLU A 22 6.05 3.39 -7.30
N THR A 23 6.03 4.04 -6.13
CA THR A 23 7.23 4.42 -5.39
C THR A 23 8.10 3.20 -5.02
N ALA A 24 7.48 2.09 -4.60
CA ALA A 24 8.20 0.85 -4.29
C ALA A 24 8.87 0.26 -5.55
N ALA A 25 8.16 0.25 -6.68
CA ALA A 25 8.69 -0.24 -7.94
C ALA A 25 9.84 0.64 -8.46
N GLU A 26 9.67 1.96 -8.44
CA GLU A 26 10.69 2.94 -8.84
C GLU A 26 11.93 2.86 -7.97
N GLY A 27 11.76 2.87 -6.64
CA GLY A 27 12.87 2.79 -5.70
C GLY A 27 13.68 1.50 -5.86
N ARG A 28 12.99 0.37 -6.06
CA ARG A 28 13.65 -0.91 -6.36
C ARG A 28 14.41 -0.85 -7.67
N GLY A 29 13.83 -0.23 -8.70
CA GLY A 29 14.47 -0.01 -9.99
C GLY A 29 15.75 0.81 -9.88
N LEU A 30 15.72 1.89 -9.10
CA LEU A 30 16.88 2.76 -8.86
C LEU A 30 18.00 2.02 -8.12
N VAL A 31 17.68 1.32 -7.03
CA VAL A 31 18.66 0.60 -6.21
C VAL A 31 19.30 -0.53 -7.03
N ARG A 32 18.50 -1.27 -7.81
CA ARG A 32 19.02 -2.29 -8.73
C ARG A 32 19.89 -1.69 -9.83
N SER A 33 19.44 -0.61 -10.47
CA SER A 33 20.21 0.06 -11.53
C SER A 33 21.55 0.60 -11.00
N ALA A 34 21.58 1.10 -9.76
CA ALA A 34 22.81 1.55 -9.12
C ALA A 34 23.76 0.39 -8.82
N ASN A 35 23.22 -0.75 -8.36
CA ASN A 35 24.02 -1.96 -8.13
C ASN A 35 24.59 -2.51 -9.45
N ASP A 36 23.74 -2.77 -10.43
CA ASP A 36 24.12 -3.30 -11.75
C ASP A 36 25.12 -2.37 -12.46
N GLY A 37 24.89 -1.06 -12.42
CA GLY A 37 25.77 -0.06 -13.04
C GLY A 37 27.15 -0.02 -12.40
N TYR A 38 27.23 -0.05 -11.08
CA TYR A 38 28.50 -0.03 -10.37
C TYR A 38 29.26 -1.34 -10.53
N ALA A 39 28.58 -2.49 -10.44
CA ALA A 39 29.16 -3.80 -10.68
C ALA A 39 29.64 -3.96 -12.13
N GLY A 40 28.99 -3.29 -13.09
CA GLY A 40 29.46 -3.23 -14.47
C GLY A 40 30.74 -2.41 -14.67
N VAL A 41 30.97 -1.38 -13.84
CA VAL A 41 32.19 -0.54 -13.89
C VAL A 41 33.35 -1.19 -13.12
N VAL A 42 33.06 -1.72 -11.93
CA VAL A 42 34.04 -2.42 -11.11
C VAL A 42 34.33 -3.78 -11.69
N GLY A 43 35.61 -4.12 -11.85
CA GLY A 43 36.02 -5.37 -12.53
C GLY A 43 36.17 -5.23 -14.04
N ALA A 44 35.43 -4.33 -14.71
CA ALA A 44 35.62 -4.04 -16.13
C ALA A 44 36.64 -2.92 -16.38
N SER A 45 36.55 -1.83 -15.61
CA SER A 45 37.36 -0.61 -15.86
C SER A 45 37.99 -0.03 -14.60
N TRP A 46 37.46 -0.35 -13.43
CA TRP A 46 38.02 0.09 -12.15
C TRP A 46 38.29 -1.11 -11.24
N ILE A 47 39.57 -1.36 -10.96
CA ILE A 47 40.03 -2.48 -10.13
C ILE A 47 40.95 -1.93 -9.05
N GLY A 48 40.65 -2.26 -7.79
CA GLY A 48 41.47 -1.89 -6.63
C GLY A 48 40.67 -1.89 -5.33
N PRO A 49 41.34 -1.70 -4.18
CA PRO A 49 40.70 -1.75 -2.87
C PRO A 49 39.52 -0.78 -2.70
N ALA A 50 39.61 0.42 -3.30
CA ALA A 50 38.53 1.40 -3.29
C ALA A 50 37.31 0.93 -4.09
N ALA A 51 37.53 0.28 -5.24
CA ALA A 51 36.45 -0.27 -6.07
C ALA A 51 35.74 -1.45 -5.36
N LEU A 52 36.51 -2.31 -4.68
CA LEU A 52 35.97 -3.39 -3.86
C LEU A 52 35.20 -2.89 -2.63
N ALA A 53 35.71 -1.85 -1.97
CA ALA A 53 35.02 -1.24 -0.83
C ALA A 53 33.68 -0.60 -1.25
N GLY A 54 33.64 0.06 -2.41
CA GLY A 54 32.41 0.61 -2.94
C GLY A 54 31.42 -0.45 -3.44
N LEU A 55 31.90 -1.60 -3.94
CA LEU A 55 31.04 -2.76 -4.23
C LEU A 55 30.33 -3.22 -2.95
N GLY A 56 31.09 -3.37 -1.86
CA GLY A 56 30.52 -3.74 -0.55
C GLY A 56 29.45 -2.75 -0.08
N LYS A 57 29.64 -1.44 -0.29
CA LYS A 57 28.60 -0.44 0.02
C LYS A 57 27.37 -0.53 -0.88
N ASN A 58 27.54 -0.98 -2.12
CA ASN A 58 26.42 -1.16 -3.02
C ASN A 58 25.61 -2.44 -2.72
N ASP A 59 26.28 -3.46 -2.21
CA ASP A 59 25.62 -4.65 -1.67
C ASP A 59 24.85 -4.29 -0.39
N GLU A 60 25.45 -3.50 0.52
CA GLU A 60 24.75 -2.96 1.70
C GLU A 60 23.49 -2.15 1.33
N LEU A 61 23.55 -1.36 0.25
CA LEU A 61 22.39 -0.61 -0.24
C LEU A 61 21.26 -1.52 -0.72
N MET A 62 21.58 -2.54 -1.51
CA MET A 62 20.61 -3.56 -1.97
C MET A 62 20.03 -4.32 -0.78
N GLU A 63 20.86 -4.70 0.18
CA GLU A 63 20.43 -5.40 1.38
C GLU A 63 19.49 -4.53 2.22
N HIS A 64 19.83 -3.27 2.45
CA HIS A 64 18.98 -2.34 3.20
C HIS A 64 17.63 -2.10 2.50
N TRP A 65 17.64 -2.01 1.17
CA TRP A 65 16.39 -1.94 0.40
C TRP A 65 15.50 -3.15 0.66
N ASN A 66 16.04 -4.37 0.48
CA ASN A 66 15.28 -5.60 0.59
C ASN A 66 14.82 -5.90 2.02
N ASN A 67 15.63 -5.58 3.02
CA ASN A 67 15.41 -5.98 4.40
C ASN A 67 14.71 -4.91 5.25
N SER A 68 14.68 -3.66 4.80
CA SER A 68 14.13 -2.56 5.60
C SER A 68 13.11 -1.75 4.82
N LEU A 69 13.49 -1.21 3.65
CA LEU A 69 12.62 -0.27 2.94
C LEU A 69 11.44 -0.97 2.27
N GLN A 70 11.69 -2.08 1.56
CA GLN A 70 10.62 -2.81 0.88
C GLN A 70 9.58 -3.35 1.88
N PRO A 71 9.94 -4.00 3.01
CA PRO A 71 8.95 -4.45 3.99
C PRO A 71 8.09 -3.33 4.57
N ILE A 72 8.67 -2.14 4.84
CA ILE A 72 7.90 -0.99 5.33
C ILE A 72 6.85 -0.55 4.30
N LEU A 73 7.21 -0.52 3.02
CA LEU A 73 6.28 -0.18 1.95
C LEU A 73 5.19 -1.26 1.78
N ASP A 74 5.56 -2.53 1.87
CA ASP A 74 4.62 -3.65 1.82
C ASP A 74 3.63 -3.62 3.00
N GLU A 75 4.10 -3.32 4.21
CA GLU A 75 3.25 -3.16 5.41
C GLU A 75 2.27 -1.99 5.27
N LEU A 76 2.73 -0.85 4.72
CA LEU A 76 1.88 0.30 4.44
C LEU A 76 0.80 -0.04 3.40
N GLU A 77 1.16 -0.77 2.34
CA GLU A 77 0.20 -1.24 1.34
C GLU A 77 -0.86 -2.15 1.97
N VAL A 78 -0.44 -3.13 2.78
CA VAL A 78 -1.36 -4.07 3.45
C VAL A 78 -2.30 -3.34 4.40
N ALA A 79 -1.79 -2.36 5.17
CA ALA A 79 -2.62 -1.56 6.06
C ALA A 79 -3.68 -0.75 5.28
N ILE A 80 -3.33 -0.22 4.12
CA ILE A 80 -4.25 0.52 3.24
C ILE A 80 -5.28 -0.42 2.63
N LEU A 81 -4.88 -1.59 2.12
CA LEU A 81 -5.80 -2.60 1.60
C LEU A 81 -6.81 -3.07 2.65
N GLY A 82 -6.38 -3.26 3.90
CA GLY A 82 -7.28 -3.57 5.01
C GLY A 82 -8.30 -2.44 5.27
N THR A 83 -7.88 -1.19 5.08
CA THR A 83 -8.79 -0.03 5.19
C THR A 83 -9.79 0.02 4.04
N GLU A 84 -9.37 -0.24 2.80
CA GLU A 84 -10.26 -0.34 1.64
C GLU A 84 -11.32 -1.42 1.82
N GLY A 85 -10.91 -2.63 2.24
CA GLY A 85 -11.85 -3.74 2.46
C GLY A 85 -12.90 -3.44 3.53
N ASN A 86 -12.51 -2.72 4.59
CA ASN A 86 -13.46 -2.28 5.61
C ASN A 86 -14.42 -1.20 5.08
N MET A 87 -13.95 -0.26 4.25
CA MET A 87 -14.80 0.75 3.63
C MET A 87 -15.81 0.13 2.66
N GLU A 88 -15.38 -0.80 1.82
CA GLU A 88 -16.27 -1.50 0.88
C GLU A 88 -17.31 -2.36 1.62
N ALA A 89 -16.92 -3.04 2.71
CA ALA A 89 -17.86 -3.79 3.55
C ALA A 89 -18.90 -2.88 4.23
N MET A 90 -18.50 -1.69 4.68
CA MET A 90 -19.43 -0.71 5.26
C MET A 90 -20.38 -0.12 4.22
N GLU A 91 -19.92 0.11 2.99
CA GLU A 91 -20.77 0.53 1.88
C GLU A 91 -21.81 -0.55 1.51
N ASP A 92 -21.41 -1.81 1.44
CA ASP A 92 -22.32 -2.93 1.15
C ASP A 92 -23.36 -3.16 2.25
N GLU A 93 -23.00 -3.05 3.53
CA GLU A 93 -23.96 -3.08 4.64
C GLU A 93 -24.93 -1.89 4.60
N GLY A 94 -24.43 -0.69 4.30
CA GLY A 94 -25.24 0.52 4.17
C GLY A 94 -26.25 0.43 3.01
N VAL A 95 -25.85 -0.11 1.87
CA VAL A 95 -26.73 -0.31 0.70
C VAL A 95 -27.79 -1.38 0.97
N ASN A 96 -27.45 -2.48 1.65
CA ASN A 96 -28.43 -3.50 2.03
C ASN A 96 -29.46 -2.99 3.06
N LEU A 97 -29.03 -2.17 4.04
CA LEU A 97 -29.98 -1.47 4.92
C LEU A 97 -30.82 -0.43 4.16
N HIS A 98 -30.25 0.30 3.21
CA HIS A 98 -30.98 1.30 2.44
C HIS A 98 -32.02 0.70 1.48
N ASN A 99 -31.73 -0.46 0.88
CA ASN A 99 -32.70 -1.20 0.05
C ASN A 99 -33.83 -1.85 0.86
N THR A 100 -33.60 -2.18 2.14
CA THR A 100 -34.69 -2.65 3.03
C THR A 100 -35.51 -1.51 3.62
N VAL A 101 -35.02 -0.26 3.54
CA VAL A 101 -35.68 0.97 4.00
C VAL A 101 -35.99 1.91 2.82
N SER A 102 -36.29 1.36 1.63
CA SER A 102 -36.89 2.17 0.56
C SER A 102 -38.37 2.46 0.87
N PRO A 103 -38.83 3.73 0.91
CA PRO A 103 -40.13 4.12 1.47
C PRO A 103 -41.38 3.88 0.59
N ASP A 104 -41.27 3.24 -0.57
CA ASP A 104 -42.35 3.16 -1.57
C ASP A 104 -42.82 1.73 -1.90
N GLY A 105 -42.84 0.86 -0.89
CA GLY A 105 -43.47 -0.46 -0.96
C GLY A 105 -44.41 -0.68 0.21
N GLY A 106 -45.60 -0.07 0.16
CA GLY A 106 -46.61 -0.10 1.22
C GLY A 106 -46.80 -1.46 1.89
N GLY A 107 -46.68 -1.48 3.22
CA GLY A 107 -46.81 -2.70 4.00
C GLY A 107 -46.82 -2.49 5.51
N PHE A 108 -47.47 -1.43 6.01
CA PHE A 108 -47.84 -1.40 7.43
C PHE A 108 -48.91 -2.47 7.68
N GLY A 109 -48.50 -3.59 8.25
CA GLY A 109 -49.47 -4.56 8.75
C GLY A 109 -48.88 -5.91 9.13
N ASN A 110 -48.15 -6.00 10.26
CA ASN A 110 -48.20 -7.23 11.06
C ASN A 110 -47.76 -7.14 12.53
N PHE A 111 -48.10 -6.05 13.25
CA PHE A 111 -48.02 -6.04 14.73
C PHE A 111 -49.35 -6.40 15.41
N ALA A 112 -50.31 -6.96 14.67
CA ALA A 112 -51.66 -7.27 15.16
C ALA A 112 -52.02 -8.77 15.18
N ARG A 113 -51.04 -9.68 15.36
CA ARG A 113 -51.31 -11.09 15.69
C ARG A 113 -50.24 -11.75 16.56
N LEU A 114 -50.42 -11.60 17.86
CA LEU A 114 -50.28 -12.61 18.92
C LEU A 114 -50.59 -11.81 20.22
N ALA A 115 -51.76 -11.80 20.86
CA ALA A 115 -52.75 -12.85 21.14
C ALA A 115 -52.12 -14.19 21.51
#